data_AF-A0AA93BG90-F1
#
_entry.id   AF-A0AA93BG90-F1
#
_cell.length_a   1.000
_cell.length_b   1.000
_cell.length_c   1.000
_cell.angle_alpha   90.00
_cell.angle_beta   90.00
_cell.angle_gamma   90.00
#
_symmetry.space_group_name_H-M   'P 1'
#
loop_
_entity.id
_entity.type
_entity.pdbx_description
1 polymer ?
#
loop_
_entity_poly.entity_id
_entity_poly.type
_entity_poly.pdbx_seq_one_letter_code
_entity_poly.pdbx_strand_id
1 'polypeptide(L)'
;MEHIIAYNPYKNGNKGSVSSQPLSVYDKTIAYPWMADLVAAIRGGNDELKKQLPFRCAHYYQFRDNRRSQKNAVPESFLFQTTIDV
;
A
#
# COMPACT_ATOMS: atom_id res chain seq x y z
N MET A 1 -8.37 -18.09 7.59
CA MET A 1 -7.37 -17.87 6.53
C MET A 1 -7.04 -16.38 6.57
N GLU A 2 -5.78 -16.00 6.73
CA GLU A 2 -5.38 -14.60 6.83
C GLU A 2 -5.33 -13.96 5.43
N HIS A 3 -5.95 -12.78 5.26
CA HIS A 3 -5.96 -12.09 3.97
C HIS A 3 -4.61 -11.38 3.78
N ILE A 4 -3.86 -11.79 2.77
CA ILE A 4 -2.54 -11.24 2.43
C ILE A 4 -2.66 -10.19 1.33
N ILE A 5 -1.86 -9.13 1.47
CA ILE A 5 -1.73 -8.04 0.50
C ILE A 5 -0.25 -7.76 0.22
N ALA A 6 0.08 -7.24 -0.97
CA ALA A 6 1.41 -6.68 -1.21
C ALA A 6 1.39 -5.21 -0.75
N TYR A 7 2.10 -4.94 0.33
CA TYR A 7 2.01 -3.67 1.03
C TYR A 7 3.38 -3.15 1.46
N ASN A 8 3.52 -1.83 1.42
CA ASN A 8 4.59 -1.07 2.01
C ASN A 8 3.97 -0.09 3.03
N PRO A 9 4.07 -0.38 4.34
CA PRO A 9 3.43 0.41 5.40
C PRO A 9 4.15 1.72 5.74
N TYR A 10 5.34 1.95 5.17
CA TYR A 10 6.21 3.01 5.64
C TYR A 10 5.80 4.39 5.08
N LYS A 11 5.75 5.38 5.98
CA LYS A 11 5.74 6.80 5.60
C LYS A 11 7.02 7.10 4.82
N ASN A 12 6.90 7.72 3.64
CA ASN A 12 8.02 7.93 2.71
C ASN A 12 8.69 6.61 2.23
N GLY A 13 7.95 5.50 2.23
CA GLY A 13 8.47 4.22 1.78
C GLY A 13 8.81 4.22 0.28
N ASN A 14 9.84 3.46 -0.09
CA ASN A 14 10.17 3.22 -1.49
C ASN A 14 9.05 2.42 -2.18
N LYS A 15 8.32 3.04 -3.11
CA LYS A 15 7.21 2.43 -3.86
C LYS A 15 7.61 1.22 -4.74
N GLY A 16 8.91 0.98 -4.94
CA GLY A 16 9.44 -0.21 -5.60
C GLY A 16 9.61 -1.41 -4.67
N SER A 17 9.54 -1.21 -3.35
CA SER A 17 9.64 -2.26 -2.33
C SER A 17 8.26 -2.53 -1.74
N VAL A 18 7.82 -3.78 -1.75
CA VAL A 18 6.56 -4.25 -1.17
C VAL A 18 6.76 -5.64 -0.60
N SER A 19 6.12 -5.97 0.51
CA SER A 19 6.16 -7.33 1.07
C SER A 19 4.76 -7.91 1.18
N SER A 20 4.68 -9.23 1.23
CA SER A 20 3.42 -9.92 1.55
C SER A 20 3.13 -9.72 3.03
N GLN A 21 2.06 -8.99 3.33
CA GLN A 21 1.68 -8.61 4.69
C GLN A 21 0.22 -8.99 4.93
N PRO A 22 -0.15 -9.38 6.16
CA PRO A 22 -1.54 -9.47 6.56
C PRO A 22 -2.29 -8.14 6.38
N LEU A 23 -3.57 -8.21 6.04
CA LEU A 23 -4.46 -7.04 6.00
C LEU A 23 -4.48 -6.29 7.33
N SER A 24 -4.31 -6.99 8.46
CA SER A 24 -4.23 -6.38 9.79
C SER A 24 -3.07 -5.37 9.94
N VAL A 25 -2.01 -5.47 9.13
CA VAL A 25 -0.92 -4.49 9.08
C VAL A 25 -1.38 -3.20 8.41
N TYR A 26 -2.19 -3.30 7.36
CA TYR A 26 -2.83 -2.15 6.73
C TYR A 26 -3.77 -1.45 7.73
N ASP A 27 -4.62 -2.20 8.42
CA ASP A 27 -5.57 -1.67 9.42
C ASP A 27 -4.84 -0.89 10.52
N LYS A 28 -3.73 -1.45 11.04
CA LYS A 28 -2.86 -0.75 12.00
C LYS A 28 -2.24 0.51 11.40
N THR A 29 -1.84 0.46 10.14
CA THR A 29 -1.16 1.59 9.49
C THR A 29 -2.10 2.77 9.27
N ILE A 30 -3.36 2.52 8.86
CA ILE A 30 -4.36 3.58 8.69
C ILE A 30 -4.87 4.15 10.02
N ALA A 31 -4.70 3.42 11.12
CA ALA A 31 -5.07 3.87 12.46
C ALA A 31 -4.01 4.76 13.14
N TYR A 32 -2.80 4.91 12.57
CA TYR A 32 -1.80 5.78 13.17
C TYR A 32 -2.22 7.26 13.09
N PRO A 33 -2.00 8.06 14.16
CA PRO A 33 -2.34 9.49 14.16
C PRO A 33 -1.71 10.26 13.00
N TRP A 34 -0.44 9.96 12.68
CA TRP A 34 0.26 10.63 11.58
C TRP A 34 -0.41 10.41 10.21
N MET A 35 -1.15 9.32 10.03
CA MET A 35 -1.88 9.07 8.78
C MET A 35 -3.05 10.05 8.66
N ALA A 36 -3.80 10.26 9.74
CA ALA A 36 -4.91 11.22 9.77
C ALA A 36 -4.40 12.63 9.50
N ASP A 37 -3.31 13.05 10.14
CA ASP A 37 -2.68 14.36 9.92
C ASP A 37 -2.20 14.52 8.47
N LEU A 38 -1.56 13.48 7.92
CA LEU A 38 -1.08 13.47 6.54
C LEU A 38 -2.24 13.62 5.54
N VAL A 39 -3.32 12.86 5.74
CA VAL A 39 -4.53 12.93 4.90
C VAL A 39 -5.20 14.29 5.02
N ALA A 40 -5.29 14.86 6.23
CA ALA A 40 -5.84 16.20 6.44
C ALA A 40 -5.03 17.26 5.69
N ALA A 41 -3.69 17.19 5.74
CA ALA A 41 -2.83 18.11 5.00
C ALA A 41 -2.97 17.97 3.48
N ILE A 42 -3.10 16.74 2.95
CA ILE A 42 -3.36 16.49 1.52
C ILE A 42 -4.72 17.09 1.13
N ARG A 43 -5.77 16.85 1.92
CA ARG A 43 -7.11 17.42 1.68
C ARG A 43 -7.12 18.95 1.80
N GLY A 44 -6.22 19.51 2.60
CA GLY A 44 -5.97 20.96 2.70
C GLY A 44 -5.18 21.56 1.53
N GLY A 45 -4.88 20.78 0.49
CA GLY A 45 -4.25 21.24 -0.75
C GLY A 45 -2.75 20.96 -0.85
N ASN A 46 -2.13 20.29 0.13
CA ASN A 46 -0.70 19.96 0.06
C ASN A 46 -0.46 18.62 -0.67
N ASP A 47 -0.67 18.63 -1.98
CA ASP A 47 -0.59 17.45 -2.85
C ASP A 47 0.79 16.78 -2.88
N GLU A 48 1.87 17.54 -2.62
CA GLU A 48 3.23 17.02 -2.51
C GLU A 48 3.38 15.94 -1.44
N LEU A 49 2.49 15.93 -0.44
CA LEU A 49 2.49 14.94 0.63
C LEU A 49 1.95 13.57 0.20
N LYS A 50 1.27 13.45 -0.96
CA LYS A 50 0.82 12.16 -1.51
C LYS A 50 1.98 11.17 -1.72
N LYS A 51 3.21 11.67 -1.92
CA LYS A 51 4.41 10.81 -2.05
C LYS A 51 4.79 10.09 -0.75
N GLN A 52 4.32 10.59 0.39
CA GLN A 52 4.62 10.01 1.71
C GLN A 52 3.67 8.86 2.09
N LEU A 53 2.56 8.70 1.36
CA LEU A 53 1.56 7.68 1.65
C LEU A 53 2.15 6.27 1.50
N PRO A 54 1.83 5.35 2.43
CA PRO A 54 2.02 3.92 2.24
C PRO A 54 1.43 3.43 0.93
N PHE A 55 1.98 2.33 0.40
CA PHE A 55 1.63 1.84 -0.92
C PHE A 55 1.11 0.41 -0.86
N ARG A 56 -0.10 0.17 -1.38
CA ARG A 56 -0.68 -1.15 -1.60
C ARG A 56 -0.75 -1.44 -3.09
N CYS A 57 -0.32 -2.62 -3.52
CA CYS A 57 -0.52 -3.06 -4.90
C CYS A 57 -2.00 -3.41 -5.13
N ALA A 58 -2.60 -2.87 -6.19
CA ALA A 58 -3.98 -3.20 -6.55
C ALA A 58 -4.13 -4.59 -7.19
N HIS A 59 -3.15 -5.00 -8.00
CA HIS A 59 -3.30 -6.13 -8.93
C HIS A 59 -2.63 -7.42 -8.49
N TYR A 60 -1.79 -7.39 -7.46
CA TYR A 60 -1.05 -8.57 -7.00
C TYR A 60 -0.86 -8.49 -5.49
N TYR A 61 -1.10 -9.59 -4.76
CA TYR A 61 -0.78 -9.64 -3.32
C TYR A 61 0.65 -10.12 -3.01
N GLN A 62 1.41 -10.58 -4.02
CA GLN A 62 2.76 -11.10 -3.78
C GLN A 62 3.73 -10.76 -4.93
N PHE A 63 4.97 -10.44 -4.54
CA PHE A 63 6.10 -10.26 -5.44
C PHE A 63 7.31 -11.03 -4.90
N ARG A 64 8.09 -11.64 -5.80
CA ARG A 64 9.40 -12.21 -5.50
C ARG A 64 10.37 -11.10 -5.08
N ASP A 65 11.25 -11.43 -4.13
CA ASP A 65 12.29 -10.54 -3.59
C ASP A 65 11.77 -9.21 -3.02
N ASN A 66 10.50 -9.17 -2.61
CA ASN A 66 9.83 -7.97 -2.12
C ASN A 66 9.94 -6.76 -3.07
N ARG A 67 10.04 -7.01 -4.38
CA ARG A 67 10.27 -5.97 -5.38
C ARG A 67 9.11 -5.86 -6.36
N ARG A 68 8.43 -4.71 -6.31
CA ARG A 68 7.32 -4.38 -7.19
C ARG A 68 7.83 -4.13 -8.62
N SER A 69 7.82 -5.18 -9.42
CA SER A 69 8.12 -5.14 -10.85
C SER A 69 7.40 -6.30 -11.54
N GLN A 70 7.09 -6.15 -12.84
CA GLN A 70 6.38 -7.18 -13.59
C GLN A 70 7.12 -8.53 -13.57
N LYS A 71 8.45 -8.51 -13.75
CA LYS A 71 9.29 -9.73 -13.71
C LYS A 71 9.25 -10.47 -12.36
N ASN A 72 8.90 -9.77 -11.28
CA ASN A 72 8.85 -10.34 -9.94
C ASN A 72 7.41 -10.60 -9.47
N ALA A 73 6.38 -10.25 -10.25
CA ALA A 73 5.00 -10.56 -9.88
C ALA A 73 4.81 -12.08 -9.83
N VAL A 74 4.12 -12.57 -8.79
CA VAL A 74 3.71 -13.98 -8.71
C VAL A 74 2.39 -14.11 -9.47
N PRO A 75 2.32 -14.86 -10.59
CA PRO A 75 1.13 -14.90 -11.45
C PRO A 75 -0.13 -15.32 -10.71
N GLU A 76 -0.02 -16.30 -9.81
CA GLU A 76 -1.11 -16.85 -9.01
C GLU A 76 -1.63 -15.84 -7.97
N SER A 77 -0.88 -14.75 -7.74
CA SER A 77 -1.26 -13.72 -6.78
C SER A 77 -2.08 -12.58 -7.37
N PHE A 78 -2.50 -12.69 -8.64
CA PHE A 78 -3.29 -11.68 -9.32
C PHE A 78 -4.63 -11.44 -8.59
N LEU A 79 -5.00 -10.17 -8.45
CA LEU A 79 -6.23 -9.71 -7.82
C LEU A 79 -6.91 -8.65 -8.69
N PHE A 80 -8.23 -8.56 -8.59
CA PHE A 80 -8.99 -7.41 -9.06
C PHE A 80 -9.48 -6.60 -7.87
N GLN A 81 -9.06 -5.35 -7.77
CA GLN A 81 -9.52 -4.42 -6.74
C GLN A 81 -10.22 -3.24 -7.41
N THR A 82 -11.48 -3.03 -7.07
CA THR A 82 -12.21 -1.81 -7.44
C THR A 82 -11.99 -0.75 -6.37
N THR A 83 -11.43 0.39 -6.76
CA THR A 83 -11.39 1.59 -5.91
C THR A 83 -12.58 2.45 -6.29
N ILE A 84 -13.41 2.81 -5.30
CA ILE A 84 -14.52 3.75 -5.48
C ILE A 84 -14.16 4.98 -4.64
N ASP A 85 -14.00 6.11 -5.29
CA ASP A 85 -13.95 7.41 -4.62
C ASP A 85 -15.41 7.81 -4.32
N VAL A 86 -15.76 7.95 -3.03
CA VAL A 86 -17.08 8.40 -2.56
C VAL A 86 -17.09 9.90 -2.30
#